data_AF-A0A091DQK3-F1
#
_entry.id   AF-A0A091DQK3-F1
#
_cell.length_a   1.000
_cell.length_b   1.000
_cell.length_c   1.000
_cell.angle_alpha   90.00
_cell.angle_beta   90.00
_cell.angle_gamma   90.00
#
_symmetry.space_group_name_H-M   'P 1'
#
loop_
_entity.id
_entity.type
_entity.pdbx_description
1 polymer ?
#
loop_
_entity_poly.entity_id
_entity_poly.type
_entity_poly.pdbx_seq_one_letter_code
_entity_poly.pdbx_strand_id
1 'polypeptide(L)'
;DAALTERNMIIPLCQRGYFPCGNLSKCLPRAFHCDGVDDCGNGADEKNCGDTSGWATIFGTVHGNVNTVTLTQECFLTQYPQLCDCKETELECVNAGLKSVPTISSNVTLLYLNHNSITTLKPGVFKDLHQLTWLYFKNFRYCSYAPHVRLCMPLSDGISSFEDLLANNILRIFVWVIAFITCFGNLFVIGMRSFIKAENTTHAMSIKILCCADCLMGIYLFFVGFFDMKYRGQYQKYALLWMESPQCHLLGFLAMLSTEVSVLLLTFLTLEKFLVIVFPFSNIRPKKRQTLGILICIWMAGFLIAVIPFWNKDYFGNFYGKNGVCFPLYHDHTEATGSQLYSLGIFLGVNLLAFLIIMFSYITMFCSIQKTAAKTAEVRNHIGKEVAVANRFFFIVFSDAICWIPVFVVKILSLLRVEIPGTITSWIVIFFLPVNSALNPILYTLTTSFFKDKLKQLLHKHRRKSVFKIKKRSLSTSIVWTDDSSSLKLGVLNKITFGDNIMKPLP
;
A
#
# COMPACT_ATOMS: atom_id res chain seq x y z
N ASP A 1 -25.22 30.74 3.66
CA ASP A 1 -25.81 32.06 3.97
C ASP A 1 -26.07 32.25 5.44
N ALA A 2 -25.13 32.88 6.16
CA ALA A 2 -25.35 33.66 7.37
C ALA A 2 -24.00 34.30 7.75
N ALA A 3 -23.89 35.61 7.49
CA ALA A 3 -22.73 36.42 7.85
C ALA A 3 -22.81 36.80 9.33
N LEU A 4 -21.72 36.62 10.07
CA LEU A 4 -21.50 37.28 11.36
C LEU A 4 -20.66 38.53 11.09
N THR A 5 -21.29 39.69 11.29
CA THR A 5 -20.68 41.03 11.23
C THR A 5 -19.62 41.21 12.30
N GLU A 6 -18.34 41.27 11.92
CA GLU A 6 -17.30 41.94 12.72
C GLU A 6 -17.01 43.30 12.10
N ARG A 7 -16.67 44.28 12.94
CA ARG A 7 -16.21 45.62 12.55
C ARG A 7 -15.21 45.49 11.38
N ASN A 8 -15.70 45.74 10.16
CA ASN A 8 -15.05 45.70 8.84
C ASN A 8 -13.75 44.87 8.70
N MET A 9 -13.84 43.54 8.87
CA MET A 9 -12.93 42.61 8.21
C MET A 9 -13.68 41.31 7.90
N ILE A 10 -14.13 41.16 6.65
CA ILE A 10 -14.76 39.91 6.18
C ILE A 10 -13.63 38.89 6.04
N ILE A 11 -13.41 38.04 7.05
CA ILE A 11 -12.47 36.92 6.95
C ILE A 11 -13.16 35.86 6.06
N PRO A 12 -12.65 35.58 4.85
CA PRO A 12 -13.18 34.49 4.04
C PRO A 12 -13.02 33.17 4.79
N LEU A 13 -14.09 32.39 4.89
CA LEU A 13 -14.04 31.04 5.45
C LEU A 13 -13.34 30.11 4.44
N CYS A 14 -12.01 30.09 4.46
CA CYS A 14 -11.23 29.21 3.60
C CYS A 14 -11.36 27.75 4.04
N GLN A 15 -11.35 26.84 3.06
CA GLN A 15 -11.37 25.40 3.30
C GLN A 15 -10.12 24.98 4.10
N ARG A 16 -10.21 23.90 4.89
CA ARG A 16 -9.07 23.38 5.67
C ARG A 16 -7.86 23.18 4.74
N GLY A 17 -6.71 23.72 5.14
CA GLY A 17 -5.46 23.70 4.35
C GLY A 17 -5.19 24.97 3.55
N TYR A 18 -6.14 25.89 3.51
CA TYR A 18 -6.01 27.19 2.86
C TYR A 18 -6.08 28.34 3.88
N PHE A 19 -5.35 29.42 3.60
CA PHE A 19 -5.40 30.67 4.35
C PHE A 19 -5.94 31.81 3.47
N PRO A 20 -6.65 32.79 4.06
CA PRO A 20 -7.18 33.92 3.32
C PRO A 20 -6.09 34.96 3.03
N CYS A 21 -6.16 35.52 1.83
CA CYS A 21 -5.30 36.61 1.35
C CYS A 21 -5.70 37.98 1.93
N GLY A 22 -5.77 38.09 3.27
CA GLY A 22 -6.27 39.28 3.96
C GLY A 22 -7.74 39.56 3.61
N ASN A 23 -8.03 40.78 3.12
CA ASN A 23 -9.39 41.20 2.75
C ASN A 23 -9.84 40.72 1.35
N LEU A 24 -9.03 39.93 0.64
CA LEU A 24 -9.42 39.32 -0.63
C LEU A 24 -10.21 38.04 -0.38
N SER A 25 -11.21 37.74 -1.22
CA SER A 25 -11.90 36.44 -1.25
C SER A 25 -11.03 35.29 -1.80
N LYS A 26 -9.73 35.52 -1.98
CA LYS A 26 -8.76 34.55 -2.50
C LYS A 26 -8.23 33.73 -1.32
N CYS A 27 -8.29 32.41 -1.44
CA CYS A 27 -7.72 31.48 -0.47
C CYS A 27 -6.51 30.81 -1.11
N LEU A 28 -5.34 30.92 -0.48
CA LEU A 28 -4.12 30.25 -0.93
C LEU A 28 -3.82 29.04 -0.06
N PRO A 29 -3.24 27.97 -0.60
CA PRO A 29 -2.70 26.88 0.21
C PRO A 29 -1.71 27.39 1.24
N ARG A 30 -1.73 26.87 2.46
CA ARG A 30 -0.80 27.26 3.55
C ARG A 30 0.68 27.21 3.18
N ALA A 31 1.02 26.42 2.17
CA ALA A 31 2.29 26.37 1.47
C ALA A 31 2.91 27.71 1.06
N PHE A 32 2.07 28.68 0.69
CA PHE A 32 2.43 29.96 0.07
C PHE A 32 2.43 31.09 1.09
N HIS A 33 2.62 30.78 2.37
CA HIS A 33 2.73 31.79 3.41
C HIS A 33 4.19 31.84 3.87
N CYS A 34 4.83 33.00 3.74
CA CYS A 34 6.26 33.20 4.03
C CYS A 34 7.19 32.31 3.20
N ASP A 35 6.88 32.11 1.91
CA ASP A 35 7.74 31.35 1.00
C ASP A 35 8.63 32.24 0.12
N GLY A 36 8.64 33.55 0.39
CA GLY A 36 9.47 34.54 -0.27
C GLY A 36 8.89 35.06 -1.59
N VAL A 37 7.64 34.69 -1.91
CA VAL A 37 6.95 35.05 -3.15
C VAL A 37 5.59 35.68 -2.82
N ASP A 38 5.26 36.82 -3.46
CA ASP A 38 3.93 37.43 -3.32
C ASP A 38 2.91 36.73 -4.25
N ASP A 39 2.37 35.61 -3.78
CA ASP A 39 1.30 34.84 -4.44
C ASP A 39 -0.08 35.47 -4.24
N CYS A 40 -0.20 36.28 -3.20
CA CYS A 40 -1.42 36.98 -2.83
C CYS A 40 -1.69 38.20 -3.72
N GLY A 41 -0.63 38.79 -4.30
CA GLY A 41 -0.61 40.01 -5.11
C GLY A 41 -0.69 41.30 -4.28
N ASN A 42 -0.77 41.19 -2.96
CA ASN A 42 -0.81 42.29 -1.99
C ASN A 42 0.24 42.12 -0.86
N GLY A 43 1.10 41.11 -0.99
CA GLY A 43 2.12 40.68 -0.03
C GLY A 43 1.56 40.30 1.34
N ALA A 44 0.27 39.93 1.46
CA ALA A 44 -0.31 39.54 2.74
C ALA A 44 0.20 38.19 3.25
N ASP A 45 0.59 37.32 2.33
CA ASP A 45 1.30 36.07 2.52
C ASP A 45 2.75 36.24 3.01
N GLU A 46 3.40 37.35 2.64
CA GLU A 46 4.80 37.65 2.99
C GLU A 46 4.95 38.65 4.14
N LYS A 47 3.85 39.02 4.80
CA LYS A 47 3.86 39.91 5.97
C LYS A 47 3.95 39.09 7.26
N ASN A 48 4.69 39.61 8.24
CA ASN A 48 4.94 38.96 9.54
C ASN A 48 5.75 37.64 9.48
N CYS A 49 6.45 37.41 8.37
CA CYS A 49 7.48 36.40 8.24
C CYS A 49 8.72 36.87 8.99
N GLY A 50 9.07 36.25 10.12
CA GLY A 50 10.29 36.67 10.83
C GLY A 50 11.51 35.86 10.43
N ASP A 51 12.65 36.52 10.50
CA ASP A 51 13.94 36.10 9.98
C ASP A 51 14.43 34.75 10.53
N THR A 52 14.83 33.86 9.62
CA THR A 52 15.35 32.51 9.86
C THR A 52 16.87 32.45 10.06
N SER A 53 17.44 33.32 10.89
CA SER A 53 18.89 33.36 11.15
C SER A 53 19.29 32.71 12.49
N GLY A 54 18.73 31.54 12.82
CA GLY A 54 18.93 30.87 14.12
C GLY A 54 19.43 29.42 14.06
N TRP A 55 19.82 28.91 12.89
CA TRP A 55 20.21 27.50 12.72
C TRP A 55 21.53 27.13 13.42
N ALA A 56 22.31 28.12 13.87
CA ALA A 56 23.61 27.91 14.51
C ALA A 56 23.52 27.51 16.00
N THR A 57 22.42 27.80 16.69
CA THR A 57 22.28 27.52 18.13
C THR A 57 21.73 26.12 18.44
N ILE A 58 21.05 25.48 17.47
CA ILE A 58 20.38 24.18 17.67
C ILE A 58 21.34 22.99 17.56
N PHE A 59 22.39 23.07 16.74
CA PHE A 59 23.36 21.98 16.62
C PHE A 59 24.34 21.86 17.79
N GLY A 60 24.48 22.90 18.62
CA GLY A 60 25.33 22.87 19.81
C GLY A 60 24.73 22.07 20.98
N THR A 61 23.41 22.08 21.14
CA THR A 61 22.74 21.51 22.33
C THR A 61 22.47 20.02 22.23
N VAL A 62 22.42 19.45 21.03
CA VAL A 62 22.08 18.03 20.83
C VAL A 62 23.31 17.12 20.93
N HIS A 63 24.54 17.64 20.79
CA HIS A 63 25.79 16.84 20.82
C HIS A 63 26.90 17.41 21.74
N GLY A 64 26.56 18.29 22.68
CA GLY A 64 27.52 18.96 23.57
C GLY A 64 27.65 18.34 24.97
N ASN A 65 28.89 18.07 25.37
CA ASN A 65 29.36 17.50 26.62
C ASN A 65 28.98 18.33 27.88
N VAL A 66 29.02 17.68 29.05
CA VAL A 66 28.83 18.23 30.40
C VAL A 66 29.69 19.49 30.65
N ASN A 67 29.07 20.59 31.12
CA ASN A 67 29.55 21.42 32.23
C ASN A 67 28.48 22.46 32.66
N THR A 68 28.38 22.64 33.97
CA THR A 68 27.40 23.40 34.76
C THR A 68 27.29 24.89 34.41
N VAL A 69 26.09 25.35 34.06
CA VAL A 69 25.60 26.71 34.37
C VAL A 69 24.13 26.59 34.78
N THR A 70 23.86 26.65 36.08
CA THR A 70 22.51 26.90 36.61
C THR A 70 22.18 28.36 36.39
N LEU A 71 21.58 28.69 35.24
CA LEU A 71 20.89 29.96 35.05
C LEU A 71 19.45 29.76 35.55
N THR A 72 19.10 30.37 36.67
CA THR A 72 17.69 30.48 37.08
C THR A 72 16.99 31.41 36.09
N GLN A 73 16.44 30.84 35.02
CA GLN A 73 15.57 31.56 34.09
C GLN A 73 14.20 31.71 34.75
N GLU A 74 13.89 32.91 35.24
CA GLU A 74 12.56 33.22 35.78
C GLU A 74 11.50 33.21 34.66
N CYS A 75 10.29 32.79 34.99
CA CYS A 75 9.16 32.77 34.06
C CYS A 75 8.55 34.18 33.93
N PHE A 76 8.49 34.71 32.70
CA PHE A 76 7.88 36.00 32.36
C PHE A 76 6.40 35.90 31.97
N LEU A 77 5.80 34.70 32.06
CA LEU A 77 4.38 34.48 31.77
C LEU A 77 3.53 34.75 33.02
N THR A 78 2.53 35.62 32.89
CA THR A 78 1.62 35.97 33.98
C THR A 78 0.49 34.94 34.18
N GLN A 79 0.18 34.17 33.14
CA GLN A 79 -0.91 33.18 33.14
C GLN A 79 -0.50 31.90 32.42
N TYR A 80 -0.36 30.81 33.18
CA TYR A 80 -0.11 29.45 32.67
C TYR A 80 -0.51 28.39 33.73
N PRO A 81 -0.71 27.11 33.35
CA PRO A 81 -1.04 26.04 34.30
C PRO A 81 0.19 25.65 35.13
N GLN A 82 0.02 25.46 36.45
CA GLN A 82 1.12 25.01 37.32
C GLN A 82 1.63 23.59 37.03
N LEU A 83 0.87 22.79 36.27
CA LEU A 83 1.28 21.46 35.80
C LEU A 83 2.27 21.52 34.62
N CYS A 84 2.56 22.71 34.10
CA CYS A 84 3.48 22.94 32.99
C CYS A 84 4.74 23.65 33.48
N ASP A 85 5.88 23.30 32.91
CA ASP A 85 7.17 23.94 33.17
C ASP A 85 7.28 25.23 32.33
N CYS A 86 7.72 26.33 32.94
CA CYS A 86 7.86 27.63 32.28
C CYS A 86 9.29 28.15 32.42
N LYS A 87 9.88 28.55 31.30
CA LYS A 87 11.20 29.19 31.25
C LYS A 87 11.11 30.42 30.37
N GLU A 88 11.33 31.60 30.94
CA GLU A 88 11.17 32.88 30.25
C GLU A 88 9.77 33.05 29.62
N THR A 89 9.64 32.82 28.31
CA THR A 89 8.37 32.88 27.56
C THR A 89 7.99 31.53 26.91
N GLU A 90 8.75 30.49 27.23
CA GLU A 90 8.56 29.13 26.75
C GLU A 90 7.74 28.33 27.77
N LEU A 91 6.73 27.60 27.29
CA LEU A 91 5.83 26.82 28.12
C LEU A 91 5.81 25.35 27.69
N GLU A 92 6.28 24.48 28.58
CA GLU A 92 6.34 23.03 28.39
C GLU A 92 5.28 22.29 29.22
N CYS A 93 4.24 21.82 28.55
CA CYS A 93 3.16 21.02 29.13
C CYS A 93 3.28 19.56 28.65
N VAL A 94 4.24 18.80 29.18
CA VAL A 94 4.43 17.37 28.82
C VAL A 94 3.74 16.48 29.86
N ASN A 95 2.92 15.51 29.42
CA ASN A 95 2.23 14.57 30.34
C ASN A 95 1.37 15.25 31.42
N ALA A 96 0.92 16.48 31.18
CA ALA A 96 0.14 17.28 32.13
C ALA A 96 -1.36 16.87 32.22
N GLY A 97 -1.78 15.84 31.49
CA GLY A 97 -3.15 15.32 31.52
C GLY A 97 -4.21 16.28 30.93
N LEU A 98 -3.79 17.27 30.15
CA LEU A 98 -4.67 18.30 29.61
C LEU A 98 -5.69 17.70 28.62
N LYS A 99 -6.98 18.05 28.76
CA LYS A 99 -8.05 17.63 27.83
C LYS A 99 -8.36 18.68 26.75
N SER A 100 -7.93 19.92 26.97
CA SER A 100 -8.04 21.03 26.04
C SER A 100 -6.83 21.95 26.22
N VAL A 101 -6.57 22.82 25.24
CA VAL A 101 -5.55 23.87 25.37
C VAL A 101 -5.94 24.79 26.53
N PRO A 102 -5.06 25.00 27.52
CA PRO A 102 -5.36 25.85 28.66
C PRO A 102 -5.31 27.33 28.27
N THR A 103 -5.90 28.19 29.11
CA THR A 103 -5.78 29.64 28.94
C THR A 103 -4.36 30.05 29.33
N ILE A 104 -3.63 30.63 28.37
CA ILE A 104 -2.21 30.97 28.49
C ILE A 104 -2.03 32.43 28.07
N SER A 105 -1.01 33.10 28.62
CA SER A 105 -0.62 34.46 28.26
C SER A 105 -0.27 34.61 26.77
N SER A 106 -0.59 35.77 26.19
CA SER A 106 -0.40 36.05 24.75
C SER A 106 1.06 36.27 24.33
N ASN A 107 1.97 36.42 25.30
CA ASN A 107 3.40 36.61 25.08
C ASN A 107 4.20 35.30 25.02
N VAL A 108 3.52 34.15 24.95
CA VAL A 108 4.20 32.86 24.78
C VAL A 108 4.84 32.75 23.41
N THR A 109 6.10 32.34 23.39
CA THR A 109 6.91 32.18 22.19
C THR A 109 7.01 30.71 21.76
N LEU A 110 7.12 29.78 22.72
CA LEU A 110 7.14 28.34 22.50
C LEU A 110 6.08 27.66 23.35
N LEU A 111 5.26 26.80 22.74
CA LEU A 111 4.24 26.03 23.44
C LEU A 111 4.38 24.54 23.12
N TYR A 112 4.65 23.74 24.14
CA TYR A 112 4.83 22.30 24.01
C TYR A 112 3.67 21.55 24.68
N LEU A 113 2.83 20.87 23.90
CA LEU A 113 1.60 20.21 24.36
C LEU A 113 1.62 18.69 24.18
N ASN A 114 2.79 18.08 24.05
CA ASN A 114 2.91 16.63 23.83
C ASN A 114 2.45 15.77 25.01
N HIS A 115 2.05 14.54 24.68
CA HIS A 115 1.59 13.53 25.62
C HIS A 115 0.44 13.98 26.55
N ASN A 116 -0.41 14.90 26.07
CA ASN A 116 -1.66 15.26 26.73
C ASN A 116 -2.86 14.50 26.13
N SER A 117 -4.00 14.55 26.83
CA SER A 117 -5.26 13.92 26.42
C SER A 117 -6.14 14.86 25.59
N ILE A 118 -5.54 15.72 24.76
CA ILE A 118 -6.25 16.68 23.89
C ILE A 118 -6.75 15.95 22.65
N THR A 119 -8.07 15.73 22.58
CA THR A 119 -8.72 14.98 21.48
C THR A 119 -9.36 15.88 20.42
N THR A 120 -9.74 17.11 20.78
CA THR A 120 -10.35 18.07 19.85
C THR A 120 -9.89 19.50 20.18
N LEU A 121 -9.54 20.24 19.13
CA LEU A 121 -9.20 21.65 19.21
C LEU A 121 -10.38 22.49 18.71
N LYS A 122 -10.76 23.52 19.47
CA LYS A 122 -11.76 24.49 19.02
C LYS A 122 -11.12 25.40 17.95
N PRO A 123 -11.86 25.77 16.88
CA PRO A 123 -11.38 26.73 15.90
C PRO A 123 -10.98 28.05 16.56
N GLY A 124 -9.82 28.62 16.20
CA GLY A 124 -9.36 29.91 16.70
C GLY A 124 -8.73 29.91 18.09
N VAL A 125 -8.50 28.76 18.74
CA VAL A 125 -7.86 28.68 20.07
C VAL A 125 -6.48 29.35 20.14
N PHE A 126 -5.77 29.40 19.03
CA PHE A 126 -4.45 30.04 18.96
C PHE A 126 -4.51 31.45 18.38
N LYS A 127 -5.69 31.98 18.01
CA LYS A 127 -5.84 33.25 17.27
C LYS A 127 -5.23 34.44 18.00
N ASP A 128 -5.30 34.44 19.33
CA ASP A 128 -4.85 35.54 20.19
C ASP A 128 -3.36 35.43 20.60
N LEU A 129 -2.68 34.36 20.19
CA LEU A 129 -1.27 34.09 20.52
C LEU A 129 -0.33 34.59 19.41
N HIS A 130 -0.28 35.90 19.22
CA HIS A 130 0.45 36.51 18.10
C HIS A 130 1.98 36.37 18.16
N GLN A 131 2.55 36.13 19.34
CA GLN A 131 4.00 35.98 19.55
C GLN A 131 4.46 34.51 19.46
N LEU A 132 3.53 33.58 19.28
CA LEU A 132 3.82 32.15 19.26
C LEU A 132 4.56 31.76 17.97
N THR A 133 5.79 31.27 18.15
CA THR A 133 6.69 30.90 17.05
C THR A 133 6.87 29.39 16.93
N TRP A 134 6.89 28.67 18.05
CA TRP A 134 7.07 27.22 18.10
C TRP A 134 5.89 26.54 18.79
N LEU A 135 5.32 25.51 18.16
CA LEU A 135 4.18 24.77 18.71
C LEU A 135 4.37 23.27 18.54
N TYR A 136 4.40 22.53 19.63
CA TYR A 136 4.55 21.08 19.60
C TYR A 136 3.25 20.44 20.03
N PHE A 137 2.67 19.65 19.13
CA PHE A 137 1.48 18.85 19.36
C PHE A 137 1.82 17.38 19.30
N LYS A 138 0.90 16.55 19.79
CA LYS A 138 0.99 15.10 19.58
C LYS A 138 0.77 14.67 18.12
N ASN A 139 -0.07 15.40 17.37
CA ASN A 139 -0.48 15.04 16.01
C ASN A 139 -0.22 16.21 15.04
N PHE A 140 0.38 15.92 13.88
CA PHE A 140 0.67 16.90 12.83
C PHE A 140 -0.59 17.67 12.35
N ARG A 141 -1.78 17.05 12.42
CA ARG A 141 -3.06 17.68 12.02
C ARG A 141 -3.41 18.89 12.88
N TYR A 142 -2.98 18.93 14.14
CA TYR A 142 -3.26 20.04 15.04
C TYR A 142 -2.55 21.33 14.66
N CYS A 143 -1.46 21.23 13.91
CA CYS A 143 -0.83 22.40 13.32
C CYS A 143 -1.79 23.22 12.46
N SER A 144 -2.84 22.62 11.86
CA SER A 144 -3.87 23.32 11.09
C SER A 144 -4.64 24.40 11.88
N TYR A 145 -4.74 24.27 13.20
CA TYR A 145 -5.45 25.22 14.07
C TYR A 145 -4.63 26.46 14.41
N ALA A 146 -3.32 26.43 14.14
CA ALA A 146 -2.39 27.52 14.39
C ALA A 146 -1.62 27.86 13.09
N PRO A 147 -2.29 28.49 12.11
CA PRO A 147 -1.69 28.79 10.81
C PRO A 147 -0.62 29.90 10.88
N HIS A 148 -0.74 30.82 11.84
CA HIS A 148 0.20 31.94 12.04
C HIS A 148 1.51 31.53 12.74
N VAL A 149 1.61 30.29 13.23
CA VAL A 149 2.79 29.80 13.96
C VAL A 149 3.85 29.33 12.96
N ARG A 150 5.09 29.79 13.16
CA ARG A 150 6.23 29.57 12.23
C ARG A 150 6.67 28.13 12.14
N LEU A 151 6.86 27.46 13.29
CA LEU A 151 7.25 26.05 13.32
C LEU A 151 6.29 25.25 14.20
N CYS A 152 5.70 24.21 13.62
CA CYS A 152 4.83 23.30 14.33
C CYS A 152 5.27 21.84 14.17
N MET A 153 5.37 21.09 15.29
CA MET A 153 5.83 19.70 15.36
C MET A 153 4.71 18.77 15.92
N PRO A 154 4.68 17.45 15.60
CA PRO A 154 5.63 16.68 14.80
C PRO A 154 5.51 17.00 13.31
N LEU A 155 6.67 16.94 12.66
CA LEU A 155 6.84 17.25 11.23
C LEU A 155 6.41 16.10 10.30
N SER A 156 5.88 14.98 10.82
CA SER A 156 5.44 13.84 9.99
C SER A 156 4.37 12.96 10.67
N ASP A 157 3.68 12.18 9.83
CA ASP A 157 2.92 10.98 10.21
C ASP A 157 3.82 9.76 10.46
N GLY A 158 5.15 9.92 10.45
CA GLY A 158 6.14 8.86 10.54
C GLY A 158 6.35 8.05 9.25
N ILE A 159 5.59 8.34 8.19
CA ILE A 159 5.68 7.71 6.86
C ILE A 159 6.30 8.67 5.84
N SER A 160 5.86 9.92 5.90
CA SER A 160 6.30 11.02 5.05
C SER A 160 7.44 11.79 5.73
N SER A 161 8.31 12.41 4.95
CA SER A 161 9.25 13.43 5.46
C SER A 161 8.69 14.83 5.21
N PHE A 162 9.39 15.86 5.70
CA PHE A 162 9.04 17.26 5.41
C PHE A 162 9.05 17.55 3.90
N GLU A 163 10.03 17.01 3.19
CA GLU A 163 10.24 17.30 1.78
C GLU A 163 9.48 16.33 0.86
N ASP A 164 9.25 15.09 1.29
CA ASP A 164 8.80 14.02 0.41
C ASP A 164 7.71 13.14 1.02
N LEU A 165 6.80 12.62 0.18
CA LEU A 165 5.71 11.73 0.58
C LEU A 165 6.23 10.38 1.09
N LEU A 166 7.24 9.80 0.43
CA LEU A 166 7.96 8.63 0.91
C LEU A 166 9.36 9.02 1.36
N ALA A 167 9.65 9.03 2.66
CA ALA A 167 10.94 9.49 3.19
C ALA A 167 12.15 8.65 2.72
N ASN A 168 11.96 7.35 2.45
CA ASN A 168 13.06 6.42 2.16
C ASN A 168 13.23 6.19 0.65
N ASN A 169 14.42 6.50 0.12
CA ASN A 169 14.77 6.26 -1.29
C ASN A 169 14.61 4.79 -1.71
N ILE A 170 14.85 3.83 -0.81
CA ILE A 170 14.69 2.40 -1.10
C ILE A 170 13.21 2.07 -1.32
N LEU A 171 12.32 2.62 -0.48
CA LEU A 171 10.87 2.42 -0.63
C LEU A 171 10.37 2.98 -1.96
N ARG A 172 10.88 4.13 -2.41
CA ARG A 172 10.52 4.72 -3.72
C ARG A 172 10.81 3.78 -4.88
N ILE A 173 11.98 3.12 -4.87
CA ILE A 173 12.34 2.13 -5.90
C ILE A 173 11.37 0.95 -5.84
N PHE A 174 11.09 0.44 -4.64
CA PHE A 174 10.20 -0.71 -4.48
C PHE A 174 8.76 -0.42 -4.91
N VAL A 175 8.22 0.78 -4.67
CA VAL A 175 6.86 1.16 -5.12
C VAL A 175 6.72 0.93 -6.62
N TRP A 176 7.64 1.46 -7.42
CA TRP A 176 7.59 1.32 -8.87
C TRP A 176 7.78 -0.13 -9.30
N VAL A 177 8.78 -0.83 -8.74
CA VAL A 177 9.05 -2.23 -9.08
C VAL A 177 7.82 -3.10 -8.80
N ILE A 178 7.22 -2.97 -7.62
CA ILE A 178 6.07 -3.78 -7.23
C ILE A 178 4.82 -3.37 -8.02
N ALA A 179 4.59 -2.08 -8.27
CA ALA A 179 3.48 -1.62 -9.12
C ALA A 179 3.55 -2.23 -10.53
N PHE A 180 4.74 -2.23 -11.15
CA PHE A 180 4.91 -2.84 -12.47
C PHE A 180 4.72 -4.36 -12.44
N ILE A 181 5.33 -5.07 -11.48
CA ILE A 181 5.19 -6.53 -11.37
C ILE A 181 3.73 -6.93 -11.12
N THR A 182 3.04 -6.24 -10.23
CA THR A 182 1.64 -6.52 -9.88
C THR A 182 0.70 -6.26 -11.07
N CYS A 183 0.78 -5.09 -11.72
CA CYS A 183 -0.08 -4.79 -12.87
C CYS A 183 0.19 -5.72 -14.06
N PHE A 184 1.45 -5.80 -14.52
CA PHE A 184 1.78 -6.55 -15.72
C PHE A 184 1.73 -8.06 -15.50
N GLY A 185 2.16 -8.54 -14.33
CA GLY A 185 2.12 -9.96 -13.98
C GLY A 185 0.70 -10.50 -13.91
N ASN A 186 -0.22 -9.78 -13.27
CA ASN A 186 -1.62 -10.19 -13.18
C ASN A 186 -2.35 -10.06 -14.54
N LEU A 187 -2.10 -8.98 -15.31
CA LEU A 187 -2.67 -8.84 -16.66
C LEU A 187 -2.21 -9.95 -17.60
N PHE A 188 -0.92 -10.33 -17.53
CA PHE A 188 -0.38 -11.45 -18.29
C PHE A 188 -1.08 -12.76 -17.95
N VAL A 189 -1.33 -13.04 -16.66
CA VAL A 189 -2.05 -14.25 -16.22
C VAL A 189 -3.49 -14.25 -16.72
N ILE A 190 -4.20 -13.11 -16.64
CA ILE A 190 -5.57 -12.97 -17.16
C ILE A 190 -5.60 -13.27 -18.66
N GLY A 191 -4.70 -12.67 -19.43
CA GLY A 191 -4.60 -12.91 -20.88
C GLY A 191 -4.29 -14.37 -21.19
N MET A 192 -3.23 -14.91 -20.59
CA MET A 192 -2.77 -16.29 -20.82
C MET A 192 -3.85 -17.34 -20.50
N ARG A 193 -4.55 -17.19 -19.36
CA ARG A 193 -5.65 -18.07 -18.98
C ARG A 193 -6.93 -17.86 -19.78
N SER A 194 -7.08 -16.74 -20.47
CA SER A 194 -8.22 -16.49 -21.36
C SER A 194 -8.02 -17.13 -22.74
N PHE A 195 -6.79 -17.20 -23.23
CA PHE A 195 -6.47 -17.86 -24.50
C PHE A 195 -6.39 -19.39 -24.42
N ILE A 196 -6.07 -19.93 -23.24
CA ILE A 196 -5.88 -21.37 -23.07
C ILE A 196 -7.13 -22.00 -22.45
N LYS A 197 -7.71 -22.97 -23.16
CA LYS A 197 -8.84 -23.75 -22.67
C LYS A 197 -8.42 -24.50 -21.40
N ALA A 198 -8.93 -24.03 -20.27
CA ALA A 198 -8.63 -24.62 -18.96
C ALA A 198 -9.39 -25.93 -18.77
N GLU A 199 -8.74 -26.90 -18.14
CA GLU A 199 -9.33 -28.19 -17.77
C GLU A 199 -10.47 -28.03 -16.75
N ASN A 200 -10.27 -27.14 -15.76
CA ASN A 200 -11.33 -26.71 -14.85
C ASN A 200 -11.66 -25.23 -15.06
N THR A 201 -12.82 -24.97 -15.67
CA THR A 201 -13.27 -23.62 -16.02
C THR A 201 -13.66 -22.77 -14.81
N THR A 202 -14.15 -23.36 -13.71
CA THR A 202 -14.53 -22.61 -12.50
C THR A 202 -13.29 -22.15 -11.75
N HIS A 203 -12.33 -23.05 -11.52
CA HIS A 203 -11.08 -22.73 -10.86
C HIS A 203 -10.25 -21.69 -11.64
N ALA A 204 -10.22 -21.80 -12.97
CA ALA A 204 -9.58 -20.80 -13.81
C ALA A 204 -10.30 -19.44 -13.76
N MET A 205 -11.62 -19.41 -13.59
CA MET A 205 -12.38 -18.18 -13.42
C MET A 205 -12.05 -17.49 -12.09
N SER A 206 -12.00 -18.24 -10.99
CA SER A 206 -11.63 -17.72 -9.66
C SER A 206 -10.23 -17.09 -9.66
N ILE A 207 -9.24 -17.72 -10.33
CA ILE A 207 -7.89 -17.16 -10.47
C ILE A 207 -7.89 -15.87 -11.30
N LYS A 208 -8.69 -15.79 -12.37
CA LYS A 208 -8.79 -14.55 -13.15
C LYS A 208 -9.37 -13.41 -12.31
N ILE A 209 -10.37 -13.70 -11.48
CA ILE A 209 -11.00 -12.70 -10.61
C ILE A 209 -10.03 -12.26 -9.49
N LEU A 210 -9.23 -13.17 -8.93
CA LEU A 210 -8.14 -12.83 -8.01
C LEU A 210 -7.15 -11.86 -8.67
N CYS A 211 -6.70 -12.16 -9.89
CA CYS A 211 -5.82 -11.25 -10.63
C CYS A 211 -6.46 -9.88 -10.90
N CYS A 212 -7.78 -9.79 -11.08
CA CYS A 212 -8.47 -8.50 -11.19
C CYS A 212 -8.39 -7.68 -9.89
N ALA A 213 -8.58 -8.34 -8.74
CA ALA A 213 -8.42 -7.68 -7.43
C ALA A 213 -6.97 -7.22 -7.21
N ASP A 214 -5.98 -8.07 -7.52
CA ASP A 214 -4.55 -7.75 -7.37
C ASP A 214 -4.07 -6.65 -8.34
N CYS A 215 -4.67 -6.53 -9.54
CA CYS A 215 -4.41 -5.39 -10.43
C CYS A 215 -4.80 -4.05 -9.80
N LEU A 216 -5.84 -4.01 -8.96
CA LEU A 216 -6.25 -2.77 -8.27
C LEU A 216 -5.17 -2.32 -7.28
N MET A 217 -4.50 -3.25 -6.59
CA MET A 217 -3.34 -2.94 -5.74
C MET A 217 -2.20 -2.31 -6.55
N GLY A 218 -1.90 -2.85 -7.73
CA GLY A 218 -0.88 -2.29 -8.60
C GLY A 218 -1.21 -0.88 -9.09
N ILE A 219 -2.48 -0.62 -9.43
CA ILE A 219 -2.96 0.72 -9.80
C ILE A 219 -2.81 1.69 -8.63
N TYR A 220 -3.18 1.27 -7.41
CA TYR A 220 -2.98 2.07 -6.20
C TYR A 220 -1.51 2.45 -6.01
N LEU A 221 -0.59 1.47 -6.07
CA LEU A 221 0.85 1.74 -5.90
C LEU A 221 1.41 2.65 -7.00
N PHE A 222 0.95 2.49 -8.25
CA PHE A 222 1.35 3.36 -9.34
C PHE A 222 1.00 4.82 -9.05
N PHE A 223 -0.21 5.09 -8.57
CA PHE A 223 -0.62 6.44 -8.22
C PHE A 223 0.09 6.98 -6.99
N VAL A 224 0.36 6.15 -5.97
CA VAL A 224 1.20 6.56 -4.84
C VAL A 224 2.59 7.00 -5.33
N GLY A 225 3.23 6.20 -6.20
CA GLY A 225 4.51 6.56 -6.79
C GLY A 225 4.45 7.83 -7.66
N PHE A 226 3.35 8.03 -8.40
CA PHE A 226 3.13 9.23 -9.19
C PHE A 226 3.02 10.50 -8.32
N PHE A 227 2.23 10.45 -7.23
CA PHE A 227 2.07 11.59 -6.33
C PHE A 227 3.31 11.84 -5.46
N ASP A 228 4.09 10.79 -5.13
CA ASP A 228 5.41 10.94 -4.53
C ASP A 228 6.36 11.73 -5.44
N MET A 229 6.39 11.42 -6.75
CA MET A 229 7.18 12.22 -7.70
C MET A 229 6.65 13.65 -7.85
N LYS A 230 5.32 13.83 -7.84
CA LYS A 230 4.68 15.15 -8.04
C LYS A 230 4.99 16.13 -6.91
N TYR A 231 5.00 15.66 -5.67
CA TYR A 231 5.16 16.52 -4.49
C TYR A 231 6.58 16.52 -3.92
N ARG A 232 7.54 16.01 -4.69
CA ARG A 232 8.93 15.84 -4.26
C ARG A 232 9.59 17.18 -3.92
N GLY A 233 10.32 17.24 -2.80
CA GLY A 233 10.98 18.43 -2.30
C GLY A 233 10.05 19.51 -1.73
N GLN A 234 8.73 19.33 -1.82
CA GLN A 234 7.73 20.32 -1.41
C GLN A 234 6.51 19.66 -0.73
N TYR A 235 6.64 18.45 -0.20
CA TYR A 235 5.48 17.71 0.32
C TYR A 235 4.79 18.44 1.47
N GLN A 236 5.55 19.09 2.37
CA GLN A 236 5.00 19.90 3.45
C GLN A 236 3.95 20.92 2.97
N LYS A 237 4.19 21.55 1.81
CA LYS A 237 3.30 22.54 1.21
C LYS A 237 1.94 21.93 0.86
N TYR A 238 1.94 20.69 0.35
CA TYR A 238 0.77 20.03 -0.22
C TYR A 238 0.19 18.89 0.64
N ALA A 239 0.80 18.57 1.77
CA ALA A 239 0.45 17.40 2.58
C ALA A 239 -1.03 17.38 3.00
N LEU A 240 -1.53 18.49 3.57
CA LEU A 240 -2.93 18.56 4.03
C LEU A 240 -3.92 18.56 2.85
N LEU A 241 -3.57 19.25 1.78
CA LEU A 241 -4.34 19.25 0.53
C LEU A 241 -4.47 17.85 -0.04
N TRP A 242 -3.37 17.12 -0.08
CA TRP A 242 -3.31 15.75 -0.56
C TRP A 242 -4.17 14.82 0.30
N MET A 243 -4.00 14.86 1.63
CA MET A 243 -4.72 13.99 2.56
C MET A 243 -6.22 14.27 2.64
N GLU A 244 -6.68 15.50 2.43
CA GLU A 244 -8.13 15.80 2.36
C GLU A 244 -8.71 15.67 0.94
N SER A 245 -7.86 15.38 -0.06
CA SER A 245 -8.28 15.30 -1.45
C SER A 245 -9.14 14.06 -1.76
N PRO A 246 -10.11 14.16 -2.69
CA PRO A 246 -10.87 12.99 -3.14
C PRO A 246 -9.98 11.94 -3.83
N GLN A 247 -8.83 12.35 -4.39
CA GLN A 247 -7.85 11.46 -5.00
C GLN A 247 -7.24 10.52 -3.95
N CYS A 248 -6.80 11.04 -2.81
CA CYS A 248 -6.27 10.22 -1.71
C CYS A 248 -7.33 9.26 -1.16
N HIS A 249 -8.56 9.75 -0.97
CA HIS A 249 -9.67 8.90 -0.51
C HIS A 249 -9.99 7.77 -1.49
N LEU A 250 -9.98 8.03 -2.80
CA LEU A 250 -10.19 7.01 -3.83
C LEU A 250 -9.06 5.98 -3.84
N LEU A 251 -7.81 6.40 -3.64
CA LEU A 251 -6.68 5.49 -3.53
C LEU A 251 -6.81 4.55 -2.33
N GLY A 252 -7.20 5.09 -1.17
CA GLY A 252 -7.45 4.28 0.02
C GLY A 252 -8.60 3.29 -0.17
N PHE A 253 -9.68 3.71 -0.83
CA PHE A 253 -10.77 2.83 -1.22
C PHE A 253 -10.30 1.67 -2.11
N LEU A 254 -9.53 1.96 -3.15
CA LEU A 254 -8.99 0.95 -4.08
C LEU A 254 -8.06 -0.03 -3.37
N ALA A 255 -7.19 0.47 -2.50
CA ALA A 255 -6.28 -0.35 -1.72
C ALA A 255 -7.03 -1.30 -0.78
N MET A 256 -8.01 -0.78 -0.03
CA MET A 256 -8.84 -1.56 0.89
C MET A 256 -9.66 -2.62 0.15
N LEU A 257 -10.31 -2.23 -0.95
CA LEU A 257 -11.09 -3.16 -1.78
C LEU A 257 -10.19 -4.29 -2.29
N SER A 258 -9.00 -3.95 -2.78
CA SER A 258 -8.05 -4.92 -3.32
C SER A 258 -7.55 -5.90 -2.25
N THR A 259 -7.08 -5.40 -1.10
CA THR A 259 -6.55 -6.28 -0.04
C THR A 259 -7.59 -7.25 0.49
N GLU A 260 -8.79 -6.75 0.80
CA GLU A 260 -9.83 -7.56 1.44
C GLU A 260 -10.44 -8.57 0.48
N VAL A 261 -10.73 -8.17 -0.76
CA VAL A 261 -11.24 -9.10 -1.78
C VAL A 261 -10.20 -10.17 -2.09
N SER A 262 -8.92 -9.82 -2.21
CA SER A 262 -7.87 -10.81 -2.44
C SER A 262 -7.77 -11.83 -1.31
N VAL A 263 -7.82 -11.43 -0.04
CA VAL A 263 -7.81 -12.38 1.10
C VAL A 263 -9.00 -13.33 1.06
N LEU A 264 -10.21 -12.80 0.90
CA LEU A 264 -11.43 -13.62 0.84
C LEU A 264 -11.42 -14.58 -0.36
N LEU A 265 -10.89 -14.16 -1.51
CA LEU A 265 -10.72 -15.01 -2.68
C LEU A 265 -9.66 -16.09 -2.47
N LEU A 266 -8.54 -15.77 -1.80
CA LEU A 266 -7.54 -16.75 -1.41
C LEU A 266 -8.15 -17.80 -0.49
N THR A 267 -8.88 -17.39 0.57
CA THR A 267 -9.59 -18.34 1.45
C THR A 267 -10.60 -19.20 0.68
N PHE A 268 -11.33 -18.63 -0.27
CA PHE A 268 -12.24 -19.41 -1.10
C PHE A 268 -11.49 -20.44 -1.97
N LEU A 269 -10.39 -20.04 -2.61
CA LEU A 269 -9.56 -20.93 -3.43
C LEU A 269 -8.95 -22.06 -2.59
N THR A 270 -8.55 -21.80 -1.35
CA THR A 270 -8.02 -22.85 -0.45
C THR A 270 -9.10 -23.83 -0.04
N LEU A 271 -10.30 -23.33 0.32
CA LEU A 271 -11.45 -24.17 0.69
C LEU A 271 -11.94 -25.02 -0.50
N GLU A 272 -11.97 -24.46 -1.71
CA GLU A 272 -12.28 -25.21 -2.95
C GLU A 272 -11.34 -26.42 -3.10
N LYS A 273 -10.03 -26.22 -2.86
CA LYS A 273 -9.04 -27.31 -2.93
C LYS A 273 -9.16 -28.30 -1.78
N PHE A 274 -9.39 -27.81 -0.58
CA PHE A 274 -9.58 -28.63 0.61
C PHE A 274 -10.73 -29.63 0.39
N LEU A 275 -11.88 -29.17 -0.10
CA LEU A 275 -13.03 -30.04 -0.37
C LEU A 275 -12.72 -31.11 -1.41
N VAL A 276 -11.99 -30.77 -2.48
CA VAL A 276 -11.66 -31.72 -3.56
C VAL A 276 -10.62 -32.76 -3.12
N ILE A 277 -9.64 -32.35 -2.32
CA ILE A 277 -8.51 -33.22 -1.91
C ILE A 277 -8.93 -34.11 -0.73
N VAL A 278 -9.60 -33.56 0.28
CA VAL A 278 -9.95 -34.30 1.50
C VAL A 278 -11.19 -35.17 1.31
N PHE A 279 -12.16 -34.71 0.50
CA PHE A 279 -13.42 -35.42 0.27
C PHE A 279 -13.66 -35.75 -1.22
N PRO A 280 -12.80 -36.59 -1.84
CA PRO A 280 -12.82 -36.82 -3.29
C PRO A 280 -14.15 -37.39 -3.81
N PHE A 281 -14.85 -38.21 -3.02
CA PHE A 281 -16.12 -38.85 -3.40
C PHE A 281 -17.37 -38.14 -2.87
N SER A 282 -17.22 -37.02 -2.17
CA SER A 282 -18.38 -36.27 -1.70
C SER A 282 -19.03 -35.47 -2.84
N ASN A 283 -20.36 -35.39 -2.83
CA ASN A 283 -21.12 -34.53 -3.74
C ASN A 283 -21.08 -33.04 -3.36
N ILE A 284 -20.16 -32.64 -2.46
CA ILE A 284 -20.08 -31.29 -1.86
C ILE A 284 -19.38 -30.30 -2.82
N ARG A 285 -19.24 -30.63 -4.11
CA ARG A 285 -18.54 -29.79 -5.08
C ARG A 285 -19.44 -28.62 -5.52
N PRO A 286 -19.00 -27.35 -5.37
CA PRO A 286 -19.78 -26.22 -5.82
C PRO A 286 -19.94 -26.25 -7.34
N LYS A 287 -21.19 -26.15 -7.80
CA LYS A 287 -21.50 -26.04 -9.23
C LYS A 287 -21.09 -24.65 -9.74
N LYS A 288 -20.88 -24.51 -11.05
CA LYS A 288 -20.50 -23.23 -11.70
C LYS A 288 -21.38 -22.04 -11.29
N ARG A 289 -22.70 -22.21 -11.19
CA ARG A 289 -23.64 -21.16 -10.76
C ARG A 289 -23.43 -20.77 -9.29
N GLN A 290 -23.18 -21.74 -8.42
CA GLN A 290 -22.89 -21.51 -6.99
C GLN A 290 -21.55 -20.81 -6.82
N THR A 291 -20.51 -21.25 -7.53
CA THR A 291 -19.20 -20.58 -7.55
C THR A 291 -19.32 -19.13 -8.00
N LEU A 292 -20.05 -18.86 -9.09
CA LEU A 292 -20.28 -17.49 -9.54
C LEU A 292 -21.01 -16.64 -8.49
N GLY A 293 -22.04 -17.19 -7.84
CA GLY A 293 -22.74 -16.51 -6.74
C GLY A 293 -21.81 -16.17 -5.58
N ILE A 294 -20.97 -17.12 -5.14
CA ILE A 294 -19.98 -16.89 -4.06
C ILE A 294 -18.99 -15.79 -4.45
N LEU A 295 -18.48 -15.80 -5.68
CA LEU A 295 -17.54 -14.80 -6.16
C LEU A 295 -18.15 -13.39 -6.19
N ILE A 296 -19.43 -13.27 -6.60
CA ILE A 296 -20.16 -12.00 -6.56
C ILE A 296 -20.35 -11.56 -5.11
N CYS A 297 -20.73 -12.47 -4.20
CA CYS A 297 -20.88 -12.14 -2.77
C CYS A 297 -19.56 -11.64 -2.15
N ILE A 298 -18.43 -12.24 -2.50
CA ILE A 298 -17.10 -11.79 -2.02
C ILE A 298 -16.80 -10.37 -2.50
N TRP A 299 -17.07 -10.06 -3.76
CA TRP A 299 -16.89 -8.70 -4.29
C TRP A 299 -17.81 -7.69 -3.62
N MET A 300 -19.08 -8.05 -3.41
CA MET A 300 -20.03 -7.19 -2.71
C MET A 300 -19.61 -6.95 -1.25
N ALA A 301 -19.11 -7.98 -0.56
CA ALA A 301 -18.60 -7.86 0.80
C ALA A 301 -17.38 -6.94 0.84
N GLY A 302 -16.41 -7.10 -0.06
CA GLY A 302 -15.23 -6.23 -0.15
C GLY A 302 -15.59 -4.77 -0.49
N PHE A 303 -16.53 -4.57 -1.42
CA PHE A 303 -17.04 -3.24 -1.73
C PHE A 303 -17.72 -2.59 -0.53
N LEU A 304 -18.55 -3.35 0.19
CA LEU A 304 -19.20 -2.86 1.41
C LEU A 304 -18.16 -2.47 2.47
N ILE A 305 -17.15 -3.29 2.69
CA ILE A 305 -16.04 -3.00 3.62
C ILE A 305 -15.31 -1.70 3.21
N ALA A 306 -15.04 -1.50 1.92
CA ALA A 306 -14.35 -0.30 1.46
C ALA A 306 -15.24 0.97 1.47
N VAL A 307 -16.57 0.85 1.36
CA VAL A 307 -17.48 2.01 1.34
C VAL A 307 -17.91 2.47 2.72
N ILE A 308 -18.05 1.57 3.70
CA ILE A 308 -18.56 1.90 5.05
C ILE A 308 -17.89 3.14 5.68
N PRO A 309 -16.56 3.34 5.60
CA PRO A 309 -15.92 4.51 6.20
C PRO A 309 -16.36 5.87 5.64
N PHE A 310 -16.99 5.91 4.47
CA PHE A 310 -17.53 7.14 3.88
C PHE A 310 -18.90 7.54 4.43
N TRP A 311 -19.63 6.64 5.10
CA TRP A 311 -21.03 6.85 5.46
C TRP A 311 -21.23 7.92 6.54
N ASN A 312 -20.34 7.97 7.54
CA ASN A 312 -20.46 8.89 8.65
C ASN A 312 -19.11 9.54 8.98
N LYS A 313 -18.94 10.80 8.56
CA LYS A 313 -17.73 11.58 8.82
C LYS A 313 -17.51 11.89 10.29
N ASP A 314 -18.57 11.97 11.11
CA ASP A 314 -18.44 12.23 12.55
C ASP A 314 -17.95 10.99 13.30
N TYR A 315 -18.30 9.79 12.82
CA TYR A 315 -17.88 8.53 13.42
C TYR A 315 -16.50 8.05 12.93
N PHE A 316 -16.26 8.12 11.61
CA PHE A 316 -15.03 7.60 10.98
C PHE A 316 -13.95 8.66 10.76
N GLY A 317 -14.31 9.95 10.80
CA GLY A 317 -13.39 11.04 10.48
C GLY A 317 -12.88 10.96 9.03
N ASN A 318 -11.66 11.44 8.81
CA ASN A 318 -10.96 11.25 7.55
C ASN A 318 -10.26 9.89 7.54
N PHE A 319 -10.99 8.78 7.41
CA PHE A 319 -10.47 7.42 7.58
C PHE A 319 -9.32 7.06 6.63
N TYR A 320 -9.48 7.36 5.33
CA TYR A 320 -8.47 7.06 4.32
C TYR A 320 -7.37 8.11 4.26
N GLY A 321 -7.67 9.40 4.51
CA GLY A 321 -6.71 10.49 4.47
C GLY A 321 -6.05 10.81 5.81
N LYS A 322 -5.79 9.79 6.66
CA LYS A 322 -5.04 9.99 7.92
C LYS A 322 -3.52 10.09 7.71
N ASN A 323 -3.02 9.56 6.60
CA ASN A 323 -1.59 9.49 6.28
C ASN A 323 -1.32 9.80 4.80
N GLY A 324 -0.05 10.06 4.47
CA GLY A 324 0.37 10.41 3.11
C GLY A 324 0.17 9.30 2.07
N VAL A 325 0.13 8.04 2.49
CA VAL A 325 -0.09 6.87 1.61
C VAL A 325 -1.56 6.50 1.46
N CYS A 326 -2.47 7.18 2.14
CA CYS A 326 -3.91 6.99 2.07
C CYS A 326 -4.39 5.59 2.49
N PHE A 327 -3.71 4.91 3.43
CA PHE A 327 -4.00 3.53 3.82
C PHE A 327 -4.35 3.39 5.32
N PRO A 328 -5.47 2.74 5.68
CA PRO A 328 -6.03 2.74 7.04
C PRO A 328 -5.38 1.72 8.00
N LEU A 329 -4.06 1.53 7.90
CA LEU A 329 -3.29 0.68 8.83
C LEU A 329 -2.75 1.47 10.02
N TYR A 330 -2.47 2.76 9.81
CA TYR A 330 -1.85 3.67 10.76
C TYR A 330 -2.70 3.86 12.03
N HIS A 331 -2.02 3.99 13.18
CA HIS A 331 -2.62 4.13 14.50
C HIS A 331 -2.21 5.46 15.12
N ASP A 332 -3.18 6.29 15.49
CA ASP A 332 -2.96 7.42 16.39
C ASP A 332 -3.70 7.13 17.72
N HIS A 333 -3.05 7.38 18.85
CA HIS A 333 -3.61 7.18 20.19
C HIS A 333 -4.76 8.15 20.54
N THR A 334 -5.13 9.07 19.64
CA THR A 334 -6.18 10.09 19.83
C THR A 334 -7.48 9.78 19.06
N GLU A 335 -7.72 8.52 18.69
CA GLU A 335 -8.86 8.15 17.84
C GLU A 335 -10.25 8.39 18.47
N ALA A 336 -11.20 8.75 17.60
CA ALA A 336 -12.60 8.43 17.83
C ALA A 336 -12.75 6.90 17.86
N THR A 337 -13.39 6.37 18.90
CA THR A 337 -13.48 4.93 19.22
C THR A 337 -13.92 4.06 18.03
N GLY A 338 -14.64 4.63 17.07
CA GLY A 338 -15.20 3.95 15.90
C GLY A 338 -14.21 3.57 14.80
N SER A 339 -13.34 4.48 14.34
CA SER A 339 -12.39 4.17 13.25
C SER A 339 -11.37 3.12 13.66
N GLN A 340 -10.95 3.15 14.92
CA GLN A 340 -9.97 2.22 15.48
C GLN A 340 -10.58 0.82 15.54
N LEU A 341 -11.79 0.72 16.08
CA LEU A 341 -12.51 -0.54 16.21
C LEU A 341 -12.77 -1.18 14.84
N TYR A 342 -13.11 -0.35 13.84
CA TYR A 342 -13.32 -0.81 12.48
C TYR A 342 -12.05 -1.36 11.82
N SER A 343 -10.95 -0.59 11.83
CA SER A 343 -9.66 -1.03 11.27
C SER A 343 -9.14 -2.29 11.98
N LEU A 344 -9.34 -2.39 13.30
CA LEU A 344 -9.01 -3.58 14.08
C LEU A 344 -9.87 -4.79 13.68
N GLY A 345 -11.18 -4.62 13.57
CA GLY A 345 -12.10 -5.68 13.18
C GLY A 345 -11.78 -6.29 11.81
N ILE A 346 -11.37 -5.47 10.85
CA ILE A 346 -11.01 -5.96 9.51
C ILE A 346 -9.60 -6.58 9.51
N PHE A 347 -8.56 -5.81 9.83
CA PHE A 347 -7.17 -6.27 9.69
C PHE A 347 -6.75 -7.32 10.71
N LEU A 348 -7.31 -7.30 11.92
CA LEU A 348 -7.03 -8.32 12.95
C LEU A 348 -8.13 -9.37 13.02
N GLY A 349 -9.40 -9.00 12.90
CA GLY A 349 -10.50 -9.99 12.98
C GLY A 349 -10.64 -10.83 11.72
N VAL A 350 -11.10 -10.22 10.63
CA VAL A 350 -11.40 -10.91 9.36
C VAL A 350 -10.15 -11.56 8.78
N ASN A 351 -9.03 -10.83 8.71
CA ASN A 351 -7.81 -11.34 8.07
C ASN A 351 -7.11 -12.42 8.90
N LEU A 352 -7.14 -12.36 10.24
CA LEU A 352 -6.63 -13.45 11.07
C LEU A 352 -7.50 -14.69 10.94
N LEU A 353 -8.83 -14.54 10.92
CA LEU A 353 -9.75 -15.67 10.72
C LEU A 353 -9.50 -16.33 9.36
N ALA A 354 -9.36 -15.54 8.30
CA ALA A 354 -9.02 -16.03 6.97
C ALA A 354 -7.68 -16.79 6.96
N PHE A 355 -6.64 -16.23 7.60
CA PHE A 355 -5.34 -16.86 7.73
C PHE A 355 -5.42 -18.19 8.48
N LEU A 356 -6.14 -18.26 9.60
CA LEU A 356 -6.31 -19.50 10.37
C LEU A 356 -7.05 -20.58 9.56
N ILE A 357 -8.09 -20.21 8.80
CA ILE A 357 -8.81 -21.13 7.90
C ILE A 357 -7.87 -21.66 6.82
N ILE A 358 -7.08 -20.78 6.21
CA ILE A 358 -6.07 -21.13 5.21
C ILE A 358 -5.07 -22.13 5.79
N MET A 359 -4.44 -21.80 6.93
CA MET A 359 -3.47 -22.65 7.62
C MET A 359 -4.05 -24.03 7.96
N PHE A 360 -5.24 -24.08 8.56
CA PHE A 360 -5.91 -25.33 8.90
C PHE A 360 -6.23 -26.17 7.67
N SER A 361 -6.77 -25.55 6.61
CA SER A 361 -7.09 -26.23 5.35
C SER A 361 -5.83 -26.82 4.70
N TYR A 362 -4.70 -26.12 4.77
CA TYR A 362 -3.45 -26.60 4.20
C TYR A 362 -2.79 -27.71 5.01
N ILE A 363 -2.77 -27.62 6.33
CA ILE A 363 -2.24 -28.68 7.20
C ILE A 363 -3.03 -29.99 6.95
N THR A 364 -4.36 -29.90 6.94
CA THR A 364 -5.24 -31.05 6.69
C THR A 364 -5.07 -31.62 5.28
N MET A 365 -4.98 -30.78 4.25
CA MET A 365 -4.65 -31.23 2.88
C MET A 365 -3.30 -31.96 2.84
N PHE A 366 -2.27 -31.42 3.48
CA PHE A 366 -0.93 -32.02 3.51
C PHE A 366 -0.94 -33.40 4.21
N CYS A 367 -1.55 -33.50 5.40
CA CYS A 367 -1.69 -34.77 6.11
C CYS A 367 -2.50 -35.80 5.30
N SER A 368 -3.55 -35.37 4.60
CA SER A 368 -4.37 -36.25 3.75
C SER A 368 -3.58 -36.79 2.55
N ILE A 369 -2.79 -35.94 1.89
CA ILE A 369 -1.91 -36.34 0.78
C ILE A 369 -0.85 -37.33 1.27
N GLN A 370 -0.19 -37.06 2.40
CA GLN A 370 0.81 -37.98 2.96
C GLN A 370 0.20 -39.35 3.34
N LYS A 371 -0.99 -39.34 3.96
CA LYS A 371 -1.71 -40.57 4.31
C LYS A 371 -2.12 -41.37 3.07
N THR A 372 -2.49 -40.69 1.98
CA THR A 372 -2.82 -41.33 0.70
C THR A 372 -1.58 -41.91 0.05
N ALA A 373 -0.47 -41.16 0.02
CA ALA A 373 0.81 -41.62 -0.52
C ALA A 373 1.36 -42.85 0.23
N ALA A 374 1.24 -42.89 1.56
CA ALA A 374 1.70 -44.02 2.38
C ALA A 374 0.89 -45.30 2.13
N LYS A 375 -0.40 -45.19 1.81
CA LYS A 375 -1.28 -46.34 1.53
C LYS A 375 -1.17 -46.87 0.10
N THR A 376 -0.63 -46.09 -0.83
CA THR A 376 -0.49 -46.44 -2.25
C THR A 376 0.99 -46.52 -2.67
N ALA A 377 1.81 -47.17 -1.83
CA ALA A 377 3.27 -47.25 -1.99
C ALA A 377 3.74 -48.02 -3.25
N GLU A 378 2.86 -48.74 -3.94
CA GLU A 378 3.21 -49.58 -5.09
C GLU A 378 3.36 -48.80 -6.42
N VAL A 379 2.90 -47.54 -6.51
CA VAL A 379 2.99 -46.70 -7.74
C VAL A 379 3.89 -45.47 -7.52
N ARG A 380 5.17 -45.73 -7.28
CA ARG A 380 6.24 -44.76 -6.97
C ARG A 380 6.41 -43.60 -7.99
N ASN A 381 5.99 -43.78 -9.24
CA ASN A 381 6.09 -42.75 -10.29
C ASN A 381 4.98 -41.69 -10.25
N HIS A 382 3.82 -41.97 -9.65
CA HIS A 382 2.75 -40.98 -9.49
C HIS A 382 2.99 -40.07 -8.27
N ILE A 383 3.65 -40.60 -7.23
CA ILE A 383 3.95 -39.93 -5.96
C ILE A 383 4.88 -38.71 -6.16
N GLY A 384 5.83 -38.75 -7.11
CA GLY A 384 6.70 -37.61 -7.40
C GLY A 384 5.96 -36.36 -7.90
N LYS A 385 4.83 -36.54 -8.62
CA LYS A 385 3.95 -35.44 -9.01
C LYS A 385 3.13 -34.92 -7.83
N GLU A 386 2.70 -35.79 -6.93
CA GLU A 386 1.91 -35.40 -5.74
C GLU A 386 2.75 -34.67 -4.69
N VAL A 387 4.00 -35.08 -4.47
CA VAL A 387 4.97 -34.36 -3.61
C VAL A 387 5.35 -33.00 -4.21
N ALA A 388 5.49 -32.89 -5.53
CA ALA A 388 5.71 -31.60 -6.20
C ALA A 388 4.48 -30.67 -6.09
N VAL A 389 3.26 -31.22 -6.07
CA VAL A 389 2.02 -30.49 -5.83
C VAL A 389 1.92 -30.03 -4.35
N ALA A 390 2.35 -30.86 -3.39
CA ALA A 390 2.38 -30.50 -1.97
C ALA A 390 3.43 -29.41 -1.64
N ASN A 391 4.66 -29.51 -2.19
CA ASN A 391 5.68 -28.46 -2.03
C ASN A 391 5.25 -27.10 -2.60
N ARG A 392 4.40 -27.09 -3.62
CA ARG A 392 3.83 -25.85 -4.17
C ARG A 392 2.87 -25.18 -3.18
N PHE A 393 2.07 -25.94 -2.46
CA PHE A 393 1.14 -25.40 -1.46
C PHE A 393 1.87 -24.82 -0.25
N PHE A 394 3.02 -25.38 0.12
CA PHE A 394 3.88 -24.81 1.15
C PHE A 394 4.31 -23.37 0.81
N PHE A 395 4.76 -23.10 -0.42
CA PHE A 395 5.16 -21.75 -0.83
C PHE A 395 4.02 -20.74 -0.87
N ILE A 396 2.78 -21.18 -1.16
CA ILE A 396 1.58 -20.32 -1.13
C ILE A 396 1.26 -19.89 0.30
N VAL A 397 1.28 -20.83 1.24
CA VAL A 397 1.04 -20.54 2.65
C VAL A 397 2.12 -19.65 3.23
N PHE A 398 3.38 -19.96 2.90
CA PHE A 398 4.53 -19.22 3.38
C PHE A 398 4.54 -17.76 2.90
N SER A 399 4.20 -17.52 1.63
CA SER A 399 4.11 -16.15 1.10
C SER A 399 3.02 -15.34 1.79
N ASP A 400 1.84 -15.93 2.00
CA ASP A 400 0.72 -15.25 2.66
C ASP A 400 1.04 -14.96 4.14
N ALA A 401 1.65 -15.92 4.85
CA ALA A 401 2.08 -15.75 6.24
C ALA A 401 3.08 -14.59 6.40
N ILE A 402 4.10 -14.50 5.53
CA ILE A 402 5.09 -13.41 5.59
C ILE A 402 4.43 -12.05 5.37
N CYS A 403 3.43 -11.97 4.51
CA CYS A 403 2.77 -10.69 4.19
C CYS A 403 1.84 -10.22 5.33
N TRP A 404 1.19 -11.15 6.05
CA TRP A 404 0.21 -10.82 7.09
C TRP A 404 0.77 -10.78 8.52
N ILE A 405 1.82 -11.55 8.85
CA ILE A 405 2.43 -11.54 10.19
C ILE A 405 2.79 -10.12 10.65
N PRO A 406 3.47 -9.27 9.85
CA PRO A 406 3.80 -7.90 10.26
C PRO A 406 2.57 -7.05 10.58
N VAL A 407 1.48 -7.24 9.83
CA VAL A 407 0.20 -6.55 10.04
C VAL A 407 -0.42 -6.96 11.38
N PHE A 408 -0.47 -8.27 11.66
CA PHE A 408 -0.99 -8.78 12.93
C PHE A 408 -0.17 -8.30 14.11
N VAL A 409 1.16 -8.35 14.01
CA VAL A 409 2.06 -7.86 15.06
C VAL A 409 1.80 -6.38 15.36
N VAL A 410 1.74 -5.53 14.32
CA VAL A 410 1.46 -4.09 14.51
C VAL A 410 0.08 -3.85 15.13
N LYS A 411 -0.96 -4.60 14.74
CA LYS A 411 -2.30 -4.45 15.33
C LYS A 411 -2.38 -4.96 16.77
N ILE A 412 -1.66 -6.03 17.12
CA ILE A 412 -1.56 -6.52 18.50
C ILE A 412 -0.78 -5.53 19.37
N LEU A 413 0.34 -4.98 18.87
CA LEU A 413 1.10 -3.94 19.58
C LEU A 413 0.26 -2.68 19.81
N SER A 414 -0.60 -2.34 18.84
CA SER A 414 -1.58 -1.24 18.98
C SER A 414 -2.61 -1.51 20.09
N LEU A 415 -3.06 -2.75 20.28
CA LEU A 415 -3.93 -3.11 21.41
C LEU A 415 -3.21 -2.97 22.77
N LEU A 416 -1.90 -3.25 22.80
CA LEU A 416 -1.06 -3.09 23.99
C LEU A 416 -0.66 -1.62 24.25
N ARG A 417 -1.16 -0.68 23.43
CA ARG A 417 -0.85 0.76 23.49
C ARG A 417 0.65 1.08 23.43
N VAL A 418 1.41 0.26 22.72
CA VAL A 418 2.82 0.53 22.44
C VAL A 418 2.91 1.53 21.28
N GLU A 419 3.74 2.55 21.42
CA GLU A 419 3.99 3.52 20.35
C GLU A 419 4.75 2.83 19.19
N ILE A 420 4.16 2.89 17.99
CA ILE A 420 4.71 2.22 16.80
C ILE A 420 5.33 3.28 15.88
N PRO A 421 6.62 3.16 15.52
CA PRO A 421 7.24 4.05 14.56
C PRO A 421 6.52 3.97 13.20
N GLY A 422 6.12 5.11 12.64
CA GLY A 422 5.45 5.15 11.32
C GLY A 422 6.29 4.58 10.18
N THR A 423 7.62 4.51 10.35
CA THR A 423 8.54 3.90 9.39
C THR A 423 8.22 2.41 9.18
N ILE A 424 7.85 1.68 10.25
CA ILE A 424 7.45 0.28 10.17
C ILE A 424 6.14 0.14 9.40
N THR A 425 5.16 1.00 9.69
CA THR A 425 3.87 1.04 8.97
C THR A 425 4.08 1.27 7.46
N SER A 426 5.04 2.12 7.10
CA SER A 426 5.41 2.40 5.70
C SER A 426 5.89 1.16 4.97
N TRP A 427 6.83 0.42 5.57
CA TRP A 427 7.35 -0.82 5.00
C TRP A 427 6.24 -1.87 4.83
N ILE A 428 5.31 -1.95 5.78
CA ILE A 428 4.20 -2.90 5.67
C ILE A 428 3.28 -2.54 4.50
N VAL A 429 2.85 -1.29 4.37
CA VAL A 429 1.90 -0.86 3.34
C VAL A 429 2.50 -0.87 1.94
N ILE A 430 3.76 -0.44 1.82
CA ILE A 430 4.41 -0.25 0.51
C ILE A 430 5.11 -1.51 0.02
N PHE A 431 5.62 -2.36 0.92
CA PHE A 431 6.40 -3.53 0.56
C PHE A 431 5.70 -4.84 0.92
N PHE A 432 5.42 -5.11 2.20
CA PHE A 432 4.93 -6.45 2.60
C PHE A 432 3.54 -6.78 2.07
N LEU A 433 2.56 -5.87 2.23
CA LEU A 433 1.19 -6.12 1.77
C LEU A 433 1.10 -6.35 0.25
N PRO A 434 1.73 -5.51 -0.61
CA PRO A 434 1.61 -5.69 -2.06
C PRO A 434 2.43 -6.84 -2.63
N VAL A 435 3.44 -7.35 -1.91
CA VAL A 435 4.24 -8.52 -2.34
C VAL A 435 3.36 -9.76 -2.53
N ASN A 436 2.33 -9.94 -1.71
CA ASN A 436 1.41 -11.08 -1.86
C ASN A 436 0.74 -11.06 -3.25
N SER A 437 0.19 -9.90 -3.64
CA SER A 437 -0.42 -9.68 -4.96
C SER A 437 0.56 -9.80 -6.13
N ALA A 438 1.86 -9.56 -5.90
CA ALA A 438 2.91 -9.74 -6.89
C ALA A 438 3.28 -11.23 -7.08
N LEU A 439 3.25 -12.01 -6.01
CA LEU A 439 3.60 -13.43 -6.01
C LEU A 439 2.47 -14.33 -6.51
N ASN A 440 1.21 -13.92 -6.38
CA ASN A 440 0.03 -14.68 -6.80
C ASN A 440 0.12 -15.21 -8.25
N PRO A 441 0.45 -14.42 -9.28
CA PRO A 441 0.72 -14.91 -10.63
C PRO A 441 1.72 -16.07 -10.72
N ILE A 442 2.81 -15.98 -9.95
CA ILE A 442 3.91 -16.93 -9.96
C ILE A 442 3.45 -18.24 -9.30
N LEU A 443 2.85 -18.14 -8.13
CA LEU A 443 2.44 -19.27 -7.31
C LEU A 443 1.25 -20.04 -7.89
N TYR A 444 0.27 -19.35 -8.47
CA TYR A 444 -0.96 -19.97 -8.99
C TYR A 444 -0.89 -20.33 -10.48
N THR A 445 -0.03 -19.68 -11.28
CA THR A 445 0.00 -19.90 -12.74
C THR A 445 1.37 -20.30 -13.27
N LEU A 446 2.41 -19.48 -13.09
CA LEU A 446 3.71 -19.69 -13.78
C LEU A 446 4.47 -20.93 -13.30
N THR A 447 4.31 -21.31 -12.04
CA THR A 447 4.96 -22.51 -11.47
C THR A 447 4.30 -23.83 -11.89
N THR A 448 3.11 -23.78 -12.50
CA THR A 448 2.34 -24.98 -12.88
C THR A 448 3.01 -25.74 -14.03
N SER A 449 3.08 -27.07 -13.95
CA SER A 449 3.62 -27.94 -15.02
C SER A 449 2.94 -27.67 -16.38
N PHE A 450 1.63 -27.45 -16.38
CA PHE A 450 0.86 -27.07 -17.56
C PHE A 450 1.40 -25.81 -18.27
N PHE A 451 1.79 -24.78 -17.50
CA PHE A 451 2.43 -23.58 -18.04
C PHE A 451 3.78 -23.91 -18.65
N LYS A 452 4.63 -24.66 -17.92
CA LYS A 452 5.97 -25.06 -18.38
C LYS A 452 5.91 -25.86 -19.68
N ASP A 453 4.94 -26.76 -19.80
CA ASP A 453 4.79 -27.61 -20.99
C ASP A 453 4.26 -26.81 -22.20
N LYS A 454 3.34 -25.86 -21.98
CA LYS A 454 2.86 -24.98 -23.05
C LYS A 454 3.89 -23.92 -23.46
N LEU A 455 4.65 -23.37 -22.52
CA LEU A 455 5.77 -22.47 -22.81
C LEU A 455 6.83 -23.22 -23.64
N LYS A 456 7.16 -24.46 -23.27
CA LYS A 456 8.03 -25.33 -24.08
C LYS A 456 7.47 -25.52 -25.49
N GLN A 457 6.17 -25.79 -25.66
CA GLN A 457 5.55 -25.92 -26.98
C GLN A 457 5.60 -24.62 -27.80
N LEU A 458 5.35 -23.45 -27.18
CA LEU A 458 5.43 -22.15 -27.85
C LEU A 458 6.86 -21.79 -28.23
N LEU A 459 7.82 -21.97 -27.33
CA LEU A 459 9.25 -21.82 -27.60
C LEU A 459 9.71 -22.78 -28.71
N HIS A 460 9.24 -24.03 -28.72
CA HIS A 460 9.53 -24.98 -29.80
C HIS A 460 8.96 -24.54 -31.15
N LYS A 461 7.73 -24.00 -31.17
CA LYS A 461 7.09 -23.47 -32.39
C LYS A 461 7.81 -22.23 -32.90
N HIS A 462 8.26 -21.35 -32.00
CA HIS A 462 9.04 -20.16 -32.34
C HIS A 462 10.45 -20.53 -32.82
N ARG A 463 11.11 -21.50 -32.16
CA ARG A 463 12.40 -22.06 -32.59
C ARG A 463 12.28 -22.76 -33.94
N ARG A 464 11.23 -23.54 -34.19
CA ARG A 464 10.95 -24.12 -35.53
C ARG A 464 10.72 -23.03 -36.58
N LYS A 465 9.93 -21.99 -36.28
CA LYS A 465 9.71 -20.86 -37.20
C LYS A 465 11.00 -20.09 -37.48
N SER A 466 11.85 -19.89 -36.48
CA SER A 466 13.18 -19.27 -36.61
C SER A 466 14.11 -20.12 -37.48
N VAL A 467 14.19 -21.43 -37.23
CA VAL A 467 14.98 -22.38 -38.04
C VAL A 467 14.47 -22.44 -39.48
N PHE A 468 13.15 -22.45 -39.71
CA PHE A 468 12.59 -22.37 -41.06
C PHE A 468 12.88 -21.03 -41.74
N LYS A 469 12.91 -19.91 -41.00
CA LYS A 469 13.25 -18.59 -41.54
C LYS A 469 14.74 -18.48 -41.89
N ILE A 470 15.63 -19.11 -41.11
CA ILE A 470 17.07 -19.23 -41.41
C ILE A 470 17.30 -20.15 -42.62
N LYS A 471 16.61 -21.30 -42.70
CA LYS A 471 16.73 -22.23 -43.83
C LYS A 471 16.19 -21.63 -45.13
N LYS A 472 15.13 -20.82 -45.07
CA LYS A 472 14.61 -20.07 -46.24
C LYS A 472 15.59 -18.97 -46.70
N ARG A 473 16.28 -18.29 -45.77
CA ARG A 473 17.36 -17.34 -46.12
C ARG A 473 18.57 -18.02 -46.76
N SER A 474 18.96 -19.21 -46.27
CA SER A 474 20.06 -20.01 -46.84
C SER A 474 19.74 -20.56 -48.24
N LEU A 475 18.48 -20.94 -48.51
CA LEU A 475 18.05 -21.44 -49.82
C LEU A 475 17.93 -20.31 -50.87
N SER A 476 17.70 -19.07 -50.43
CA SER A 476 17.62 -17.89 -51.31
C SER A 476 18.99 -17.31 -51.68
N THR A 477 20.09 -17.74 -51.05
CA THR A 477 21.46 -17.27 -51.31
C THR A 477 22.32 -18.25 -52.10
N SER A 478 21.76 -19.38 -52.58
CA SER A 478 22.50 -20.41 -53.31
C SER A 478 22.18 -20.49 -54.81
N ILE A 479 21.62 -19.44 -55.42
CA ILE A 479 21.53 -19.32 -56.88
C ILE A 479 22.83 -18.65 -57.35
N VAL A 480 23.87 -19.47 -57.51
CA VAL A 480 25.09 -19.11 -58.24
C VAL A 480 24.94 -19.63 -59.66
N TRP A 481 25.17 -18.73 -60.59
CA TRP A 481 25.06 -18.88 -62.03
C TRP A 481 26.01 -19.95 -62.56
N THR A 482 25.51 -20.79 -63.47
CA THR A 482 26.34 -21.48 -64.47
C THR A 482 25.64 -21.35 -65.81
N ASP A 483 26.23 -20.55 -66.70
CA ASP A 483 25.82 -20.39 -68.10
C ASP A 483 26.01 -21.69 -68.90
N ASP A 484 25.15 -21.84 -69.89
CA ASP A 484 25.01 -22.96 -70.82
C ASP A 484 26.29 -23.35 -71.57
N SER A 485 26.51 -24.66 -71.77
CA SER A 485 26.69 -25.24 -73.12
C SER A 485 26.91 -26.76 -73.12
N SER A 486 26.18 -27.43 -74.01
CA SER A 486 26.49 -28.71 -74.67
C SER A 486 26.24 -30.05 -73.95
N SER A 487 25.17 -30.72 -74.42
CA SER A 487 25.13 -32.12 -74.86
C SER A 487 25.00 -33.28 -73.86
N LEU A 488 24.19 -34.25 -74.33
CA LEU A 488 24.03 -35.66 -73.95
C LEU A 488 23.14 -36.06 -72.76
N LYS A 489 22.01 -36.67 -73.17
CA LYS A 489 21.10 -37.48 -72.36
C LYS A 489 21.71 -38.84 -72.00
N LEU A 490 21.22 -39.32 -70.84
CA LEU A 490 20.90 -40.71 -70.48
C LEU A 490 22.00 -41.59 -69.84
N GLY A 491 21.76 -41.94 -68.56
CA GLY A 491 21.94 -43.33 -68.12
C GLY A 491 22.32 -43.56 -66.67
N VAL A 492 21.43 -44.30 -65.97
CA VAL A 492 21.70 -45.26 -64.86
C VAL A 492 21.64 -44.68 -63.42
N LEU A 493 20.51 -44.84 -62.70
CA LEU A 493 20.10 -45.95 -61.78
C LEU A 493 20.90 -45.92 -60.45
N ASN A 494 20.38 -46.09 -59.23
CA ASN A 494 19.15 -46.69 -58.67
C ASN A 494 19.06 -46.25 -57.17
N LYS A 495 17.89 -45.87 -56.64
CA LYS A 495 16.95 -46.69 -55.82
C LYS A 495 17.54 -47.30 -54.53
N ILE A 496 17.00 -46.93 -53.36
CA ILE A 496 16.64 -47.80 -52.21
C ILE A 496 15.58 -47.06 -51.35
N THR A 497 14.56 -47.81 -50.94
CA THR A 497 13.36 -47.43 -50.17
C THR A 497 13.30 -48.23 -48.84
N PHE A 498 12.40 -47.81 -47.93
CA PHE A 498 11.87 -48.51 -46.74
C PHE A 498 12.80 -48.61 -45.51
N GLY A 499 12.35 -48.52 -44.26
CA GLY A 499 10.99 -48.52 -43.69
C GLY A 499 11.02 -48.39 -42.16
N ASP A 500 9.82 -48.36 -41.56
CA ASP A 500 9.53 -48.32 -40.13
C ASP A 500 10.18 -49.45 -39.32
N ASN A 501 10.47 -49.20 -38.03
CA ASN A 501 10.30 -50.21 -36.99
C ASN A 501 10.03 -49.61 -35.60
N ILE A 502 8.93 -50.08 -35.05
CA ILE A 502 8.38 -49.92 -33.70
C ILE A 502 9.00 -51.02 -32.82
N MET A 503 9.43 -50.68 -31.61
CA MET A 503 9.79 -51.67 -30.57
C MET A 503 8.90 -51.46 -29.34
N LYS A 504 8.11 -52.49 -28.99
CA LYS A 504 7.48 -52.70 -27.68
C LYS A 504 8.12 -53.94 -27.02
N PRO A 505 8.04 -54.08 -25.68
CA PRO A 505 8.77 -55.10 -24.91
C PRO A 505 7.99 -56.44 -24.80
N LEU A 506 8.70 -57.52 -24.45
CA LEU A 506 8.14 -58.85 -24.15
C LEU A 506 8.18 -59.17 -22.64
N PRO A 507 7.38 -60.16 -22.17
CA PRO A 507 6.99 -60.37 -20.78
C PRO A 507 8.06 -61.00 -19.88
#